data_AF-A0A938UF12-F1
#
_entry.id   AF-A0A938UF12-F1
#
_cell.length_a   1.000
_cell.length_b   1.000
_cell.length_c   1.000
_cell.angle_alpha   90.00
_cell.angle_beta   90.00
_cell.angle_gamma   90.00
#
_symmetry.space_group_name_H-M   'P 1'
#
loop_
_entity.id
_entity.type
_entity.pdbx_description
1 polymer ?
#
loop_
_entity_poly.entity_id
_entity_poly.type
_entity_poly.pdbx_seq_one_letter_code
_entity_poly.pdbx_strand_id
1 'polypeptide(L)' 'MYNLQTASSAAHGSNSITVRDTARGDSHNLEGVAFKKQPAVSYAKEAEMLEWTFDAIKWTPGLGTGTPSIL' A
#
# COMPACT_ATOMS: atom_id res chain seq x y z
N MET A 1 9.79 4.86 2.26
CA MET A 1 9.03 5.48 1.15
C MET A 1 8.78 6.97 1.36
N TYR A 2 8.15 7.40 2.46
CA TYR A 2 7.94 8.83 2.74
C TYR A 2 9.22 9.68 2.59
N ASN A 3 10.30 9.37 3.32
CA ASN A 3 11.56 10.14 3.24
C ASN A 3 12.16 10.24 1.82
N LEU A 4 12.00 9.19 1.00
CA LEU A 4 12.48 9.19 -0.38
C LEU A 4 11.64 10.14 -1.25
N GLN A 5 10.32 10.17 -1.05
CA GLN A 5 9.41 11.11 -1.74
C GLN A 5 9.53 12.54 -1.22
N THR A 6 9.87 12.72 0.06
CA THR A 6 10.12 14.06 0.64
C THR A 6 11.44 14.63 0.17
N ALA A 7 12.44 13.78 -0.11
CA ALA A 7 13.76 14.22 -0.60
C ALA A 7 13.70 14.83 -2.02
N SER A 8 12.72 14.44 -2.84
CA SER A 8 12.53 15.00 -4.18
C SER A 8 11.05 14.99 -4.57
N SER A 9 10.51 16.18 -4.88
CA SER A 9 9.15 16.32 -5.38
C SER A 9 8.88 15.53 -6.66
N ALA A 10 9.92 15.29 -7.48
CA ALA A 10 9.82 14.48 -8.69
C ALA A 10 9.59 12.99 -8.41
N ALA A 11 9.97 12.49 -7.22
CA ALA A 11 9.72 11.11 -6.79
C ALA A 11 8.36 10.96 -6.07
N HIS A 12 7.70 12.08 -5.76
CA HIS A 12 6.41 12.07 -5.08
C HIS A 12 5.31 11.65 -6.05
N GLY A 13 4.53 10.65 -5.65
CA GLY A 13 3.45 10.13 -6.50
C GLY A 13 3.91 9.20 -7.63
N SER A 14 5.17 8.74 -7.64
CA SER A 14 5.67 7.80 -8.66
C SER A 14 5.60 6.33 -8.25
N ASN A 15 5.05 6.03 -7.06
CA ASN A 15 5.00 4.66 -6.57
C ASN A 15 3.80 3.89 -7.13
N SER A 16 3.95 2.57 -7.20
CA SER A 16 2.85 1.62 -7.35
C SER A 16 2.80 0.67 -6.15
N ILE A 17 1.59 0.35 -5.69
CA ILE A 17 1.36 -0.61 -4.61
C ILE A 17 0.34 -1.63 -5.10
N THR A 18 0.67 -2.91 -5.00
CA THR A 18 -0.27 -4.01 -5.24
C THR A 18 -0.54 -4.74 -3.94
N VAL A 19 -1.82 -4.83 -3.58
CA VAL A 19 -2.30 -5.64 -2.45
C VAL A 19 -3.05 -6.83 -3.03
N ARG A 20 -2.69 -8.06 -2.62
CA ARG A 20 -3.33 -9.29 -3.10
C ARG A 20 -3.83 -10.13 -1.94
N ASP A 21 -5.10 -10.49 -1.99
CA ASP A 21 -5.68 -11.54 -1.15
C ASP A 21 -5.70 -12.84 -1.96
N THR A 22 -4.78 -13.74 -1.66
CA THR A 22 -4.65 -15.01 -2.37
C THR A 22 -5.76 -16.01 -2.04
N ALA A 23 -6.39 -15.90 -0.87
CA ALA A 23 -7.47 -16.82 -0.47
C ALA A 23 -8.76 -16.53 -1.23
N ARG A 24 -9.06 -15.26 -1.46
CA ARG A 24 -10.25 -14.82 -2.23
C ARG A 24 -9.98 -14.61 -3.71
N GLY A 25 -8.71 -14.43 -4.08
CA GLY A 25 -8.29 -14.10 -5.44
C GLY A 25 -8.38 -12.62 -5.77
N ASP A 26 -8.52 -11.75 -4.76
CA ASP A 26 -8.62 -10.31 -4.95
C ASP A 26 -7.24 -9.68 -5.18
N SER A 27 -7.21 -8.63 -6.00
CA SER A 27 -6.06 -7.80 -6.28
C SER A 27 -6.47 -6.34 -6.32
N HIS A 28 -5.70 -5.49 -5.66
CA HIS A 28 -5.89 -4.05 -5.66
C HIS A 28 -4.58 -3.41 -6.11
N ASN A 29 -4.60 -2.84 -7.30
CA ASN A 29 -3.46 -2.12 -7.85
C ASN A 29 -3.69 -0.62 -7.67
N LEU A 30 -2.75 0.02 -6.99
CA LEU A 30 -2.71 1.46 -6.74
C LEU A 30 -1.53 2.03 -7.53
N GLU A 31 -1.81 3.01 -8.38
CA GLU A 31 -0.83 3.71 -9.21
C GLU A 31 -0.81 5.19 -8.81
N GLY A 32 0.37 5.80 -8.93
CA GLY A 32 0.54 7.20 -8.60
C GLY A 32 0.59 7.46 -7.09
N VAL A 33 1.18 6.55 -6.31
CA VAL A 33 1.05 6.55 -4.85
C VAL A 33 2.00 7.54 -4.17
N ALA A 34 1.43 8.39 -3.31
CA ALA A 34 2.06 9.48 -2.60
C ALA A 34 1.89 9.29 -1.08
N PHE A 35 2.98 9.03 -0.37
CA PHE A 35 2.97 8.87 1.08
C PHE A 35 2.82 10.22 1.78
N LYS A 36 1.85 10.33 2.69
CA LYS A 36 1.56 11.55 3.44
C LYS A 36 2.28 11.61 4.78
N LYS A 37 2.43 10.46 5.42
CA LYS A 37 2.93 10.37 6.80
C LYS A 37 3.64 9.04 7.03
N GLN A 38 4.69 9.07 7.86
CA GLN A 38 5.30 7.87 8.42
C GLN A 38 4.54 7.40 9.67
N PRO A 39 4.42 6.09 9.91
CA PRO A 39 3.81 5.55 11.11
C PRO A 39 4.51 6.10 12.35
N ALA A 40 3.74 6.30 13.41
CA ALA A 40 4.33 6.49 14.72
C ALA A 40 4.92 5.15 15.17
N VAL A 41 6.24 5.08 15.31
CA VAL A 41 6.90 3.88 15.83
C VAL A 41 6.92 3.99 17.35
N SER A 42 6.04 3.22 18.00
CA SER A 42 6.13 2.98 19.44
C SER A 42 6.94 1.70 19.68
N TYR A 43 7.83 1.71 20.66
CA TYR A 43 8.58 0.52 21.09
C TYR A 43 7.90 -0.13 22.28
N ALA A 44 6.58 -0.29 22.19
CA ALA A 44 5.78 -0.91 23.23
C ALA A 44 6.18 -2.39 23.40
N LYS A 45 5.93 -2.93 24.59
CA LYS A 45 6.20 -4.34 24.91
C LYS A 45 5.29 -5.30 24.12
N GLU A 46 4.15 -4.80 23.67
CA GLU A 46 3.18 -5.49 22.83
C GLU A 46 3.22 -4.92 21.41
N ALA A 47 2.95 -5.77 20.41
CA ALA A 47 3.00 -5.35 19.02
C ALA A 47 1.78 -4.47 18.66
N GLU A 48 2.05 -3.27 18.18
CA GLU A 48 1.03 -2.35 17.65
C GLU A 48 1.03 -2.37 16.12
N MET A 49 -0.10 -1.98 15.53
CA MET A 49 -0.22 -1.86 14.07
C MET A 49 0.47 -0.58 13.59
N LEU A 50 1.42 -0.71 12.67
CA LEU A 50 2.07 0.43 12.01
C LEU A 50 1.22 0.92 10.83
N GLU A 51 0.43 1.97 11.08
CA GLU A 51 -0.42 2.57 10.05
C GLU A 51 0.37 3.51 9.13
N TRP A 52 0.32 3.23 7.83
CA TRP A 52 0.84 4.12 6.78
C TRP A 52 -0.30 4.83 6.08
N THR A 53 -0.18 6.15 5.93
CA THR A 53 -1.16 6.96 5.18
C THR A 53 -0.56 7.39 3.84
N PHE A 54 -1.27 7.11 2.76
CA PHE A 54 -0.91 7.52 1.40
C PHE A 54 -2.15 7.82 0.56
N ASP A 55 -1.98 8.64 -0.49
CA ASP A 55 -2.96 8.84 -1.54
C ASP A 55 -2.54 8.09 -2.80
N ALA A 56 -3.50 7.64 -3.59
CA ALA A 56 -3.27 7.08 -4.92
C ALA A 56 -4.05 7.89 -5.95
N ILE A 57 -3.46 8.09 -7.13
CA ILE A 57 -4.14 8.78 -8.25
C ILE A 57 -5.13 7.82 -8.93
N LYS A 58 -4.74 6.56 -9.06
CA LYS A 58 -5.54 5.55 -9.74
C LYS A 58 -5.59 4.27 -8.92
N TRP A 59 -6.78 3.70 -8.83
CA TRP A 59 -7.03 2.41 -8.21
C TRP A 59 -7.72 1.50 -9.23
N THR A 60 -7.17 0.31 -9.41
CA THR A 60 -7.72 -0.74 -10.26
C THR A 60 -7.98 -1.97 -9.39
N PRO A 61 -9.26 -2.24 -9.03
CA PRO A 61 -9.62 -3.49 -8.37
C PRO A 61 -9.76 -4.62 -9.39
N GLY A 62 -9.20 -5.77 -9.07
CA GLY A 62 -9.54 -7.06 -9.66
C GLY A 62 -10.10 -7.95 -8.56
N LEU A 63 -11.42 -8.14 -8.57
CA LEU A 63 -12.09 -8.98 -7.59
C LEU A 63 -12.01 -10.44 -8.03
N GLY A 64 -11.64 -11.31 -7.09
CA GLY A 64 -11.66 -12.75 -7.28
C GLY A 64 -13.10 -13.26 -7.32
N THR A 65 -13.32 -14.34 -8.07
CA THR A 65 -14.65 -14.98 -8.18
C THR A 65 -14.98 -15.88 -6.99
N GLY A 66 -14.23 -15.78 -5.89
CA GLY A 66 -14.39 -16.64 -4.71
C GLY A 66 -13.80 -18.05 -4.85
N THR A 67 -13.12 -18.34 -5.97
CA THR A 67 -12.31 -19.56 -6.14
C THR A 67 -10.86 -19.26 -5.79
N PRO A 68 -10.27 -19.92 -4.78
CA PRO A 68 -8.85 -19.74 -4.45
C PRO A 68 -7.99 -20.11 -5.65
N SER A 69 -6.90 -19.39 -5.91
CA SER A 69 -5.97 -19.76 -6.97
C SER A 69 -5.31 -21.08 -6.60
N ILE A 70 -5.74 -22.17 -7.25
CA ILE A 70 -5.05 -23.45 -7.24
C ILE A 70 -3.70 -23.23 -7.92
N LEU A 71 -2.62 -23.47 -7.16
CA LEU A 71 -1.23 -23.37 -7.60
C LEU A 71 -0.95 -24.22 -8.84
#